data_AF-A0A0M3I330-F1
#
_entry.id   AF-A0A0M3I330-F1
#
_cell.length_a   1.000
_cell.length_b   1.000
_cell.length_c   1.000
_cell.angle_alpha   90.00
_cell.angle_beta   90.00
_cell.angle_gamma   90.00
#
_symmetry.space_group_name_H-M   'P 1'
#
loop_
_entity.id
_entity.type
_entity.pdbx_description
1 polymer ?
#
loop_
_entity_poly.entity_id
_entity_poly.type
_entity_poly.pdbx_seq_one_letter_code
_entity_poly.pdbx_strand_id
1 'polypeptide(L)'
;MKYISSALFLLSTALTANCLCGTEWTTGIANPFICRLFQNAASAMKGEFIEIYSGGMNLTKEELNDKLQQWAIKQGSETEDAFRKFLVDEADYWNTRYEVLMKRIKESNATAKAKEELIEVVNFEQDMDVKFNEYERKLNTIREKYPKEVDEEAVEIWNSIDTPDMQ
;
A
#
# COMPACT_ATOMS: atom_id res chain seq x y z
N MET A 1 -17.02 -18.35 -9.88
CA MET A 1 -16.17 -17.16 -9.83
C MET A 1 -15.63 -17.02 -8.42
N LYS A 2 -14.44 -17.57 -8.18
CA LYS A 2 -13.69 -17.33 -6.94
C LYS A 2 -12.83 -16.12 -7.23
N TYR A 3 -13.21 -14.97 -6.67
CA TYR A 3 -12.41 -13.76 -6.75
C TYR A 3 -11.08 -14.06 -6.10
N ILE A 4 -10.03 -14.09 -6.91
CA ILE A 4 -8.69 -14.11 -6.36
C ILE A 4 -8.54 -12.77 -5.66
N SER A 5 -8.25 -12.89 -4.36
CA SER A 5 -7.94 -11.85 -3.39
C SER A 5 -6.76 -11.04 -3.90
N SER A 6 -7.00 -10.26 -4.95
CA SER A 6 -6.24 -9.07 -5.25
C SER A 6 -6.19 -8.25 -3.96
N ALA A 7 -5.08 -7.57 -3.72
CA ALA A 7 -4.87 -6.61 -2.64
C ALA A 7 -5.83 -5.41 -2.75
N LEU A 8 -7.11 -5.73 -2.75
CA LEU A 8 -8.28 -4.96 -3.13
C LEU A 8 -9.05 -4.76 -1.82
N PHE A 9 -8.42 -4.05 -0.90
CA PHE A 9 -9.02 -3.55 0.33
C PHE A 9 -8.12 -2.48 0.94
N LEU A 10 -8.20 -1.24 0.44
CA LEU A 10 -7.77 -0.08 1.23
C LEU A 10 -8.75 1.09 1.16
N LEU A 11 -9.97 0.91 0.64
CA LEU A 11 -11.00 1.94 0.66
C LEU A 11 -12.39 1.35 0.94
N SER A 12 -12.97 1.78 2.07
CA SER A 12 -14.30 1.46 2.66
C SER A 12 -14.36 0.09 3.37
N THR A 13 -14.84 -0.13 4.60
CA THR A 13 -15.64 0.56 5.64
C THR A 13 -15.23 -0.11 6.99
N ALA A 14 -15.23 0.46 8.20
CA ALA A 14 -16.24 1.25 8.88
C ALA A 14 -15.64 1.90 10.15
N LEU A 15 -16.19 3.06 10.54
CA LEU A 15 -16.06 3.63 11.87
C LEU A 15 -16.60 2.65 12.92
N THR A 16 -15.78 2.23 13.87
CA THR A 16 -16.15 2.26 15.30
C THR A 16 -14.91 2.29 16.17
N ALA A 17 -14.97 3.15 17.20
CA ALA A 17 -13.95 3.34 18.20
C ALA A 17 -13.73 2.07 19.04
N ASN A 18 -12.49 1.58 19.08
CA ASN A 18 -11.73 1.34 20.31
C ASN A 18 -10.35 0.75 19.96
N CYS A 19 -9.29 1.34 20.51
CA CYS A 19 -7.89 0.95 20.35
C CYS A 19 -7.35 0.93 18.90
N LEU A 20 -6.62 1.98 18.52
CA LEU A 20 -5.82 2.04 17.28
C LEU A 20 -4.65 1.04 17.19
N CYS A 21 -4.57 0.08 18.13
CA CYS A 21 -3.66 -1.06 18.09
C CYS A 21 -4.35 -2.38 18.51
N GLY A 22 -5.68 -2.37 18.68
CA GLY A 22 -6.47 -3.50 19.16
C GLY A 22 -7.49 -3.92 18.11
N THR A 23 -7.08 -4.86 17.25
CA THR A 23 -7.97 -5.78 16.53
C THR A 23 -9.19 -5.16 15.83
N GLU A 24 -8.97 -4.25 14.87
CA GLU A 24 -9.89 -4.05 13.72
C GLU A 24 -9.28 -3.06 12.70
N TRP A 25 -8.11 -3.41 12.17
CA TRP A 25 -7.78 -3.10 10.77
C TRP A 25 -8.00 -4.41 10.01
N THR A 26 -9.22 -4.63 9.51
CA THR A 26 -9.61 -5.82 8.74
C THR A 26 -9.02 -5.84 7.33
N THR A 27 -7.98 -5.04 7.08
CA THR A 27 -7.27 -4.97 5.80
C THR A 27 -5.77 -5.16 6.00
N GLY A 28 -5.37 -6.38 6.36
CA GLY A 28 -4.15 -7.04 5.87
C GLY A 28 -2.76 -6.51 6.22
N ILE A 29 -2.57 -5.25 6.66
CA ILE A 29 -1.30 -4.76 7.18
C ILE A 29 -1.64 -3.70 8.24
N ALA A 30 -1.67 -4.10 9.52
CA ALA A 30 -1.44 -3.14 10.58
C ALA A 30 -0.03 -2.59 10.34
N ASN A 31 0.10 -1.45 9.69
CA ASN A 31 1.40 -0.84 9.42
C ASN A 31 2.04 -0.56 10.79
N PRO A 32 3.08 -1.32 11.20
CA PRO A 32 3.66 -1.19 12.54
C PRO A 32 4.27 0.19 12.76
N PHE A 33 4.59 0.92 11.68
CA PHE A 33 5.08 2.28 11.71
C PHE A 33 3.96 3.27 12.09
N ILE A 34 2.73 3.10 11.58
CA ILE A 34 1.55 3.90 11.99
C ILE A 34 1.21 3.66 13.47
N CYS A 35 1.26 2.40 13.93
CA CYS A 35 1.04 2.09 15.35
C CYS A 35 2.06 2.80 16.26
N ARG A 36 3.34 2.85 15.84
CA ARG A 36 4.39 3.57 16.57
C ARG A 36 4.17 5.09 16.56
N LEU A 37 3.76 5.66 15.44
CA LEU A 37 3.42 7.09 15.35
C LEU A 37 2.32 7.48 16.35
N PHE A 38 1.33 6.61 16.55
CA PHE A 38 0.15 6.90 17.35
C PHE A 38 0.13 6.32 18.76
N GLN A 39 1.22 5.67 19.21
CA GLN A 39 1.26 4.95 20.48
C GLN A 39 0.86 5.82 21.68
N ASN A 40 1.27 7.10 21.69
CA ASN A 40 0.97 8.05 22.76
C ASN A 40 0.13 9.27 22.28
N ALA A 41 -0.36 9.24 21.04
CA ALA A 41 -1.09 10.37 20.47
C ALA A 41 -2.49 10.51 21.08
N ALA A 42 -2.92 11.76 21.27
CA ALA A 42 -4.28 12.10 21.69
C ALA A 42 -5.34 11.64 20.67
N SER A 43 -6.55 11.34 21.14
CA SER A 43 -7.65 10.86 20.27
C SER A 43 -7.99 11.84 19.13
N ALA A 44 -7.95 13.15 19.42
CA ALA A 44 -8.21 14.20 18.42
C ALA A 44 -7.18 14.17 17.28
N MET A 45 -5.90 14.05 17.61
CA MET A 45 -4.80 13.95 16.64
C MET A 45 -4.97 12.73 15.71
N LYS A 46 -5.40 11.60 16.27
CA LYS A 46 -5.72 10.39 15.50
C LYS A 46 -6.92 10.59 14.57
N GLY A 47 -7.95 11.31 15.04
CA GLY A 47 -9.12 11.67 14.24
C GLY A 47 -8.74 12.51 13.02
N GLU A 48 -7.96 13.57 13.20
CA GLU A 48 -7.50 14.43 12.09
C GLU A 48 -6.70 13.65 11.04
N PHE A 49 -5.82 12.74 11.47
CA PHE A 49 -5.07 11.88 10.56
C PHE A 49 -6.01 10.99 9.72
N ILE A 50 -7.00 10.36 10.38
CA ILE A 50 -7.99 9.50 9.71
C ILE A 50 -8.82 10.31 8.72
N GLU A 51 -9.19 11.55 9.04
CA GLU A 51 -9.95 12.43 8.14
C GLU A 51 -9.15 12.76 6.87
N ILE A 52 -7.84 13.07 7.01
CA ILE A 52 -6.96 13.30 5.85
C ILE A 52 -6.88 12.06 4.98
N TYR A 53 -6.68 10.89 5.58
CA TYR A 53 -6.57 9.62 4.87
C TYR A 53 -7.88 9.24 4.17
N SER A 54 -9.01 9.40 4.86
CA SER A 54 -10.36 9.11 4.32
C SER A 54 -10.74 10.05 3.17
N GLY A 55 -10.28 11.30 3.22
CA GLY A 55 -10.43 12.28 2.14
C GLY A 55 -9.45 12.09 0.97
N GLY A 56 -8.51 11.15 1.09
CA GLY A 56 -7.40 10.96 0.16
C GLY A 56 -7.74 10.33 -1.19
N MET A 57 -8.97 9.85 -1.41
CA MET A 57 -9.34 9.08 -2.62
C MET A 57 -8.98 9.76 -3.95
N ASN A 58 -9.09 11.09 -4.02
CA ASN A 58 -8.82 11.86 -5.23
C ASN A 58 -7.39 12.41 -5.30
N LEU A 59 -6.55 12.06 -4.33
CA LEU A 59 -5.16 12.49 -4.23
C LEU A 59 -4.23 11.43 -4.78
N THR A 60 -3.08 11.86 -5.25
CA THR A 60 -1.92 10.99 -5.46
C THR A 60 -1.28 10.59 -4.12
N LYS A 61 -0.35 9.63 -4.13
CA LYS A 61 0.42 9.28 -2.92
C LYS A 61 1.26 10.45 -2.45
N GLU A 62 1.88 11.18 -3.38
CA GLU A 62 2.65 12.40 -3.08
C GLU A 62 1.76 13.47 -2.43
N GLU A 63 0.61 13.78 -3.02
CA GLU A 63 -0.33 14.78 -2.49
C GLU A 63 -0.87 14.40 -1.10
N LEU A 64 -1.09 13.11 -0.84
CA LEU A 64 -1.49 12.62 0.47
C LEU A 64 -0.34 12.77 1.49
N ASN A 65 0.88 12.39 1.12
CA ASN A 65 2.07 12.54 1.96
C ASN A 65 2.33 14.00 2.31
N ASP A 66 2.17 14.91 1.36
CA ASP A 66 2.28 16.35 1.60
C ASP A 66 1.24 16.84 2.62
N LYS A 67 -0.02 16.42 2.49
CA LYS A 67 -1.06 16.79 3.45
C LYS A 67 -0.75 16.27 4.85
N LEU A 68 -0.29 15.03 4.96
CA LEU A 68 0.08 14.42 6.23
C LEU A 68 1.32 15.09 6.83
N GLN A 69 2.31 15.48 6.01
CA GLN A 69 3.46 16.25 6.47
C GLN A 69 3.04 17.63 7.01
N GLN A 70 2.16 18.34 6.31
CA GLN A 70 1.61 19.62 6.78
C GLN A 70 0.79 19.46 8.06
N TRP A 71 0.08 18.35 8.22
CA TRP A 71 -0.60 18.00 9.47
C TRP A 71 0.42 17.78 10.59
N ALA A 72 1.46 17.00 10.37
CA ALA A 72 2.47 16.68 11.39
C ALA A 72 3.18 17.94 11.90
N ILE A 73 3.54 18.87 10.99
CA ILE A 73 4.13 20.17 11.34
C ILE A 73 3.23 20.97 12.29
N LYS A 74 1.90 20.95 12.07
CA LYS A 74 0.93 21.68 12.92
C LYS A 74 0.81 21.10 14.32
N GLN A 75 1.07 19.80 14.50
CA GLN A 75 1.02 19.15 15.80
C GLN A 75 2.24 19.48 16.69
N GLY A 76 3.33 19.97 16.08
CA GLY A 76 4.57 20.35 16.76
C GLY A 76 5.75 19.45 16.42
N SER A 77 6.95 19.85 16.85
CA SER A 77 8.22 19.27 16.42
C SER A 77 8.35 17.77 16.70
N GLU A 78 7.84 17.30 17.84
CA GLU A 78 7.92 15.86 18.19
C GLU A 78 7.12 15.00 17.21
N THR A 79 5.90 15.43 16.85
CA THR A 79 5.07 14.72 15.87
C THR A 79 5.65 14.84 14.47
N GLU A 80 6.20 16.00 14.10
CA GLU A 80 6.89 16.18 12.83
C GLU A 80 8.07 15.22 12.67
N ASP A 81 8.94 15.12 13.67
CA ASP A 81 10.10 14.22 13.65
C ASP A 81 9.68 12.75 13.61
N ALA A 82 8.66 12.37 14.39
CA ALA A 82 8.10 11.02 14.36
C ALA A 82 7.49 10.67 12.99
N PHE A 83 6.78 11.62 12.37
CA PHE A 83 6.20 11.44 11.04
C PHE A 83 7.26 11.36 9.94
N ARG A 84 8.31 12.18 10.03
CA ARG A 84 9.45 12.10 9.09
C ARG A 84 10.13 10.74 9.17
N LYS A 85 10.33 10.20 10.39
CA LYS A 85 10.85 8.84 10.58
C LYS A 85 9.91 7.79 9.98
N PHE A 86 8.60 7.94 10.19
CA PHE A 86 7.60 7.08 9.56
C PHE A 86 7.72 7.06 8.03
N LEU A 87 7.87 8.21 7.38
CA LEU A 87 8.03 8.28 5.92
C LEU A 87 9.31 7.58 5.42
N VAL A 88 10.42 7.72 6.15
CA VAL A 88 11.68 7.02 5.83
C VAL A 88 11.49 5.50 5.95
N ASP A 89 10.95 5.05 7.08
CA ASP A 89 10.71 3.64 7.35
C ASP A 89 9.74 3.02 6.31
N GLU A 90 8.71 3.76 5.89
CA GLU A 90 7.76 3.35 4.86
C GLU A 90 8.43 3.26 3.48
N ALA A 91 9.23 4.25 3.09
CA ALA A 91 10.00 4.22 1.84
C ALA A 91 10.96 3.03 1.79
N ASP A 92 11.68 2.76 2.89
CA ASP A 92 12.59 1.61 2.98
C ASP A 92 11.85 0.28 2.85
N TYR A 93 10.67 0.15 3.46
CA TYR A 93 9.82 -1.04 3.30
C TYR A 93 9.39 -1.25 1.85
N TRP A 94 8.87 -0.21 1.19
CA TRP A 94 8.39 -0.32 -0.20
C TRP A 94 9.52 -0.60 -1.19
N ASN A 95 10.70 0.00 -0.97
CA ASN A 95 11.90 -0.29 -1.76
C ASN A 95 12.36 -1.75 -1.58
N THR A 96 12.40 -2.23 -0.33
CA THR A 96 12.78 -3.62 -0.04
C THR A 96 11.79 -4.59 -0.68
N ARG A 97 10.49 -4.34 -0.54
CA ARG A 97 9.45 -5.17 -1.16
C ARG A 97 9.58 -5.19 -2.69
N TYR A 98 9.85 -4.04 -3.30
CA TYR A 98 10.11 -3.95 -4.74
C TYR A 98 11.27 -4.86 -5.16
N GLU A 99 12.42 -4.74 -4.50
CA GLU A 99 13.61 -5.53 -4.83
C GLU A 99 13.38 -7.04 -4.66
N VAL A 100 12.74 -7.43 -3.55
CA VAL A 100 12.39 -8.82 -3.24
C VAL A 100 11.44 -9.38 -4.29
N LEU A 101 10.37 -8.68 -4.64
CA LEU A 101 9.42 -9.13 -5.66
C LEU A 101 10.09 -9.21 -7.04
N MET A 102 10.87 -8.21 -7.43
CA MET A 102 11.61 -8.23 -8.70
C MET A 102 12.56 -9.43 -8.78
N LYS A 103 13.23 -9.78 -7.68
CA LYS A 103 14.06 -10.99 -7.60
C LYS A 103 13.21 -12.26 -7.73
N ARG A 104 12.13 -12.39 -6.95
CA ARG A 104 11.25 -13.56 -6.96
C ARG A 104 10.57 -13.78 -8.31
N ILE A 105 10.15 -12.72 -8.99
CA ILE A 105 9.61 -12.79 -10.36
C ILE A 105 10.67 -13.32 -11.32
N LYS A 106 11.92 -12.85 -11.24
CA LYS A 106 13.01 -13.32 -12.10
C LYS A 106 13.32 -14.80 -11.86
N GLU A 107 13.36 -15.22 -10.60
CA GLU A 107 13.69 -16.59 -10.17
C GLU A 107 12.52 -17.58 -10.31
N SER A 108 11.29 -17.11 -10.51
CA SER A 108 10.13 -17.98 -10.64
C SER A 108 10.17 -18.85 -11.91
N ASN A 109 9.36 -19.91 -11.91
CA ASN A 109 9.13 -20.79 -13.06
C ASN A 109 8.12 -20.23 -14.07
N ALA A 110 7.67 -18.98 -13.91
CA ALA A 110 6.69 -18.35 -14.77
C ALA A 110 7.18 -18.20 -16.23
N THR A 111 6.26 -18.16 -17.18
CA THR A 111 6.54 -17.83 -18.57
C THR A 111 7.08 -16.41 -18.71
N ALA A 112 7.80 -16.13 -19.80
CA ALA A 112 8.34 -14.80 -20.07
C ALA A 112 7.25 -13.72 -20.07
N LYS A 113 6.06 -14.04 -20.61
CA LYS A 113 4.93 -13.10 -20.66
C LYS A 113 4.30 -12.85 -19.29
N ALA A 114 4.14 -13.88 -18.47
CA ALA A 114 3.66 -13.70 -17.10
C ALA A 114 4.65 -12.87 -16.26
N LYS A 115 5.97 -13.06 -16.46
CA LYS A 115 6.99 -12.22 -15.83
C LYS A 115 6.92 -10.76 -16.28
N GLU A 116 6.70 -10.50 -17.57
CA GLU A 116 6.53 -9.14 -18.10
C GLU A 116 5.33 -8.44 -17.44
N GLU A 117 4.18 -9.12 -17.35
CA GLU A 117 3.00 -8.59 -16.67
C GLU A 117 3.27 -8.27 -15.20
N LEU A 118 3.86 -9.20 -14.46
CA LEU A 118 4.18 -9.02 -13.03
C LEU A 118 5.16 -7.86 -12.81
N ILE A 119 6.15 -7.70 -13.70
CA ILE A 119 7.09 -6.58 -13.64
C ILE A 119 6.36 -5.25 -13.89
N GLU A 120 5.43 -5.19 -14.84
CA GLU A 120 4.61 -3.99 -15.06
C GLU A 120 3.77 -3.63 -13.82
N VAL A 121 3.15 -4.62 -13.18
CA VAL A 121 2.40 -4.43 -11.93
C VAL A 121 3.31 -3.87 -10.83
N VAL A 122 4.44 -4.54 -10.54
CA VAL A 122 5.36 -4.11 -9.47
C VAL A 122 5.94 -2.72 -9.73
N ASN A 123 6.26 -2.37 -10.98
CA ASN A 123 6.71 -1.02 -11.33
C ASN A 123 5.59 0.01 -11.14
N PHE A 124 4.35 -0.33 -11.47
CA PHE A 124 3.20 0.54 -11.24
C PHE A 124 2.94 0.78 -9.74
N GLU A 125 3.18 -0.21 -8.87
CA GLU A 125 3.04 -0.01 -7.42
C GLU A 125 3.99 1.06 -6.86
N GLN A 126 5.12 1.36 -7.55
CA GLN A 126 6.05 2.44 -7.19
C GLN A 126 5.60 3.82 -7.69
N ASP A 127 4.57 3.90 -8.54
CA ASP A 127 4.06 5.16 -9.07
C ASP A 127 3.42 5.98 -7.93
N MET A 128 3.93 7.20 -7.76
CA MET A 128 3.50 8.17 -6.73
C MET A 128 2.45 9.14 -7.24
N ASP A 129 2.24 9.21 -8.56
CA ASP A 129 1.42 10.20 -9.26
C ASP A 129 0.01 9.67 -9.59
N VAL A 130 -0.25 8.41 -9.26
CA VAL A 130 -1.55 7.78 -9.47
C VAL A 130 -2.48 8.16 -8.34
N LYS A 131 -3.65 8.70 -8.70
CA LYS A 131 -4.73 8.90 -7.74
C LYS A 131 -5.29 7.58 -7.25
N PHE A 132 -5.59 7.48 -5.95
CA PHE A 132 -6.10 6.25 -5.36
C PHE A 132 -7.39 5.75 -6.05
N ASN A 133 -8.29 6.65 -6.44
CA ASN A 133 -9.52 6.30 -7.18
C ASN A 133 -9.28 5.81 -8.62
N GLU A 134 -8.08 6.00 -9.18
CA GLU A 134 -7.71 5.52 -10.51
C GLU A 134 -6.88 4.25 -10.47
N TYR A 135 -6.45 3.82 -9.28
CA TYR A 135 -5.49 2.75 -9.09
C TYR A 135 -5.97 1.41 -9.67
N GLU A 136 -7.19 0.98 -9.30
CA GLU A 136 -7.78 -0.27 -9.79
C GLU A 136 -7.94 -0.26 -11.31
N ARG A 137 -8.37 0.88 -11.88
CA ARG A 137 -8.48 1.05 -13.33
C ARG A 137 -7.13 0.89 -14.03
N LYS A 138 -6.05 1.46 -13.49
CA LYS A 138 -4.70 1.33 -14.05
C LYS A 138 -4.17 -0.10 -13.93
N LEU A 139 -4.40 -0.79 -12.82
CA LEU A 139 -4.08 -2.22 -12.68
C LEU A 139 -4.81 -3.07 -13.72
N ASN A 140 -6.13 -2.88 -13.86
CA ASN A 140 -6.91 -3.61 -14.85
C ASN A 140 -6.42 -3.32 -16.28
N THR A 141 -6.01 -2.08 -16.57
CA THR A 141 -5.41 -1.72 -17.86
C THR A 141 -4.10 -2.46 -18.12
N ILE A 142 -3.29 -2.76 -17.10
CA ILE A 142 -2.06 -3.57 -17.26
C ILE A 142 -2.46 -5.01 -17.61
N ARG A 143 -3.36 -5.61 -16.83
CA ARG A 143 -3.80 -7.01 -17.00
C ARG A 143 -4.47 -7.25 -18.36
N GLU A 144 -5.30 -6.32 -18.82
CA GLU A 144 -5.98 -6.40 -20.11
C GLU A 144 -5.05 -6.33 -21.34
N LYS A 145 -3.77 -5.95 -21.18
CA LYS A 145 -2.76 -6.02 -22.26
C LYS A 145 -2.38 -7.46 -22.60
N TYR A 146 -2.55 -8.37 -21.65
CA TYR A 146 -2.08 -9.74 -21.74
C TYR A 146 -3.24 -10.70 -22.03
N PRO A 147 -2.99 -11.82 -22.75
CA PRO A 147 -3.98 -12.88 -22.91
C PRO A 147 -4.44 -13.41 -21.55
N LYS A 148 -5.69 -13.88 -21.46
CA LYS A 148 -6.29 -14.33 -20.20
C LYS A 148 -5.47 -15.43 -19.52
N GLU A 149 -4.86 -16.33 -20.29
CA GLU A 149 -4.04 -17.42 -19.77
C GLU A 149 -2.73 -16.92 -19.14
N VAL A 150 -2.21 -15.79 -19.63
CA VAL A 150 -1.03 -15.14 -19.06
C VAL A 150 -1.37 -14.45 -17.74
N ASP A 151 -2.50 -13.73 -17.68
CA ASP A 151 -3.00 -13.11 -16.43
C ASP A 151 -3.27 -14.19 -15.36
N GLU A 152 -3.92 -15.30 -15.73
CA GLU A 152 -4.18 -16.41 -14.81
C GLU A 152 -2.88 -17.00 -14.24
N GLU A 153 -1.86 -17.21 -15.08
CA GLU A 153 -0.53 -17.65 -14.62
C GLU A 153 0.14 -16.59 -13.73
N ALA A 154 0.14 -15.33 -14.15
CA ALA A 154 0.73 -14.22 -13.39
C ALA A 154 0.12 -14.15 -11.98
N VAL A 155 -1.20 -14.30 -11.88
CA VAL A 155 -1.91 -14.31 -10.61
C VAL A 155 -1.53 -15.53 -9.75
N GLU A 156 -1.40 -16.73 -10.33
CA GLU A 156 -0.91 -17.91 -9.59
C GLU A 156 0.49 -17.68 -9.02
N ILE A 157 1.38 -17.13 -9.84
CA ILE A 157 2.76 -16.80 -9.43
C ILE A 157 2.76 -15.74 -8.35
N TRP A 158 2.00 -14.64 -8.51
CA TRP A 158 1.88 -13.57 -7.52
C TRP A 158 1.54 -14.12 -6.13
N ASN A 159 0.51 -14.97 -6.06
CA ASN A 159 0.05 -15.57 -4.80
C ASN A 159 1.12 -16.46 -4.12
N SER A 160 2.12 -16.92 -4.87
CA SER A 160 3.24 -17.71 -4.33
C SER A 160 4.43 -16.86 -3.88
N ILE A 161 4.60 -15.66 -4.46
CA ILE A 161 5.79 -14.82 -4.23
C ILE A 161 5.55 -13.62 -3.32
N ASP A 162 4.32 -13.10 -3.24
CA ASP A 162 3.93 -11.97 -2.39
C ASP A 162 3.63 -12.47 -0.97
N THR A 163 4.70 -12.81 -0.25
CA THR A 163 4.62 -13.30 1.13
C THR A 163 5.11 -12.23 2.11
N PRO A 164 4.66 -12.25 3.38
CA PRO A 164 5.08 -11.28 4.40
C PRO A 164 6.59 -11.34 4.74
N ASP A 165 7.28 -12.41 4.34
CA ASP A 165 8.70 -12.54 4.54
C ASP A 165 9.45 -11.67 3.52
N MET A 166 10.07 -10.60 4.00
CA MET A 166 10.84 -9.65 3.18
C MET A 166 12.36 -9.88 3.28
N GLN A 167 12.78 -11.08 3.72
CA GLN A 167 14.20 -11.50 3.77
C GLN A 167 14.77 -11.94 2.42
#